data_AF-A0A940U6T3-F1
#
_entry.id   AF-A0A940U6T3-F1
#
_cell.length_a   1.000
_cell.length_b   1.000
_cell.length_c   1.000
_cell.angle_alpha   90.00
_cell.angle_beta   90.00
_cell.angle_gamma   90.00
#
_symmetry.space_group_name_H-M   'P 1'
#
loop_
_entity.id
_entity.type
_entity.pdbx_description
1 polymer ?
#
loop_
_entity_poly.entity_id
_entity_poly.type
_entity_poly.pdbx_seq_one_letter_code
_entity_poly.pdbx_strand_id
1 'polypeptide(L)' 'MSAETKAKVLEFLQEKSKGEKKKFYVKDITKGLPSEDRHAIQEAVKELLDEEVLKYWSSGSTTYVMLAEYFPKE' A
#
# COMPACT_ATOMS: atom_id res chain seq x y z
N MET A 1 -8.08 13.86 -9.08
CA MET A 1 -6.66 13.65 -8.74
C MET A 1 -6.49 12.33 -7.97
N SER A 2 -7.34 12.01 -6.98
CA SER A 2 -7.18 10.82 -6.13
C SER A 2 -7.24 9.46 -6.85
N ALA A 3 -8.05 9.34 -7.92
CA ALA A 3 -8.20 8.06 -8.64
C ALA A 3 -6.93 7.59 -9.36
N GLU A 4 -6.14 8.51 -9.92
CA GLU A 4 -4.91 8.17 -10.65
C GLU A 4 -3.78 7.78 -9.69
N THR A 5 -3.61 8.52 -8.60
CA THR A 5 -2.63 8.19 -7.55
C THR A 5 -2.95 6.84 -6.92
N LYS A 6 -4.23 6.56 -6.66
CA LYS A 6 -4.70 5.28 -6.13
C LYS A 6 -4.37 4.10 -7.06
N ALA A 7 -4.61 4.25 -8.36
CA ALA A 7 -4.23 3.23 -9.34
C ALA A 7 -2.71 2.98 -9.31
N LYS A 8 -1.89 4.05 -9.32
CA LYS A 8 -0.43 3.93 -9.25
C LYS A 8 0.06 3.24 -7.98
N VAL A 9 -0.53 3.57 -6.83
CA VAL A 9 -0.21 2.92 -5.54
C VAL A 9 -0.56 1.43 -5.59
N LEU A 10 -1.73 1.09 -6.13
CA LEU A 10 -2.17 -0.29 -6.26
C LEU A 10 -1.25 -1.09 -7.21
N GLU A 11 -0.94 -0.56 -8.38
CA GLU A 11 -0.04 -1.17 -9.35
C GLU A 11 1.36 -1.37 -8.77
N PHE A 12 1.89 -0.36 -8.06
CA PHE A 12 3.17 -0.47 -7.37
C PHE A 12 3.16 -1.60 -6.35
N LEU A 13 2.12 -1.70 -5.52
CA LEU A 13 2.00 -2.76 -4.53
C LEU A 13 1.82 -4.13 -5.18
N GLN A 14 1.03 -4.25 -6.25
CA GLN A 14 0.85 -5.50 -7.00
C GLN A 14 2.17 -5.96 -7.63
N GLU A 15 2.92 -5.07 -8.26
CA GLU A 15 4.21 -5.41 -8.85
C GLU A 15 5.21 -5.84 -7.78
N LYS A 16 5.34 -5.08 -6.69
CA LYS A 16 6.29 -5.41 -5.62
C LYS A 16 5.90 -6.65 -4.84
N SER A 17 4.60 -6.91 -4.65
CA SER A 17 4.11 -8.09 -3.93
C SER A 17 4.25 -9.40 -4.70
N LYS A 18 4.53 -9.37 -6.01
CA LYS A 18 4.94 -10.55 -6.79
C LYS A 18 6.32 -11.08 -6.37
N GLY A 19 7.14 -10.25 -5.72
CA GLY A 19 8.43 -10.65 -5.18
C GLY A 19 8.32 -11.35 -3.81
N GLU A 20 9.47 -11.51 -3.14
CA GLU A 20 9.53 -12.14 -1.81
C GLU A 20 8.89 -11.28 -0.70
N LYS A 21 8.84 -9.96 -0.89
CA LYS A 21 8.26 -9.03 0.08
C LYS A 21 6.80 -8.76 -0.24
N LYS A 22 5.92 -9.10 0.71
CA LYS A 22 4.47 -8.84 0.62
C LYS A 22 3.99 -7.74 1.57
N LYS A 23 4.88 -7.19 2.40
CA LYS A 23 4.60 -6.19 3.43
C LYS A 23 5.44 -4.94 3.15
N PHE A 24 4.79 -3.78 3.09
CA PHE A 24 5.42 -2.53 2.71
C PHE A 24 5.16 -1.46 3.76
N TYR A 25 6.16 -0.61 3.99
CA TYR A 25 5.92 0.62 4.73
C TYR A 25 5.24 1.63 3.81
N VAL A 26 4.34 2.44 4.36
CA VAL A 26 3.78 3.59 3.63
C VAL A 26 4.90 4.52 3.13
N LYS A 27 5.98 4.66 3.90
CA LYS A 27 7.18 5.42 3.47
C LYS A 27 7.82 4.84 2.21
N ASP A 28 7.82 3.52 2.03
CA ASP A 28 8.46 2.90 0.86
C ASP A 28 7.62 3.13 -0.39
N ILE A 29 6.29 3.17 -0.25
CA ILE A 29 5.37 3.56 -1.33
C ILE A 29 5.64 5.02 -1.74
N THR A 30 5.77 5.93 -0.77
CA THR A 30 6.07 7.34 -1.06
C THR A 30 7.42 7.54 -1.73
N LYS A 31 8.40 6.66 -1.44
CA LYS A 31 9.72 6.69 -2.11
C LYS A 31 9.68 6.06 -3.50
N GLY A 32 8.82 5.07 -3.71
CA GLY A 32 8.62 4.43 -5.01
C GLY A 32 7.87 5.29 -6.02
N LEU A 33 7.07 6.24 -5.53
CA LEU A 33 6.28 7.18 -6.33
C LEU A 33 6.70 8.64 -6.04
N PRO A 34 7.95 9.05 -6.36
CA PRO A 34 8.44 10.40 -6.03
C PRO A 34 7.74 11.52 -6.82
N SER A 35 7.03 11.18 -7.90
CA SER A 35 6.25 12.12 -8.72
C SER A 35 4.89 12.44 -8.13
N GLU A 36 4.37 11.62 -7.22
CA GLU A 36 3.08 11.81 -6.59
C GLU A 36 3.23 12.55 -5.26
N ASP A 37 2.23 13.35 -4.90
CA ASP A 37 2.23 14.04 -3.62
C ASP A 37 2.10 13.05 -2.45
N ARG A 38 2.85 13.28 -1.37
CA ARG A 38 2.86 12.40 -0.20
C ARG A 38 1.49 12.28 0.46
N HIS A 39 0.74 13.38 0.57
CA HIS A 39 -0.61 13.34 1.13
C HIS A 39 -1.54 12.56 0.19
N ALA A 40 -1.44 12.77 -1.12
CA ALA A 40 -2.24 12.01 -2.09
C ALA A 40 -1.99 10.49 -1.99
N ILE A 41 -0.74 10.06 -1.80
CA ILE A 41 -0.39 8.65 -1.56
C ILE A 41 -0.99 8.15 -0.25
N GLN A 42 -0.93 8.94 0.83
CA GLN A 42 -1.51 8.55 2.12
C GLN A 42 -3.03 8.43 2.07
N GLU A 43 -3.72 9.34 1.39
CA GLU A 43 -5.16 9.24 1.15
C GLU A 43 -5.50 8.03 0.30
N ALA A 44 -4.78 7.81 -0.81
CA ALA A 44 -4.97 6.62 -1.64
C ALA A 44 -4.80 5.31 -0.86
N VAL A 45 -3.76 5.21 -0.02
CA VAL A 45 -3.56 4.03 0.84
C VAL A 45 -4.74 3.87 1.81
N LYS A 46 -5.21 4.97 2.43
CA LYS A 46 -6.35 4.94 3.34
C LYS A 46 -7.64 4.49 2.64
N GLU A 47 -7.92 5.00 1.45
CA GLU A 47 -9.07 4.56 0.63
C GLU A 47 -8.99 3.07 0.29
N LEU A 48 -7.81 2.59 -0.14
CA LEU A 48 -7.60 1.17 -0.44
C LEU A 48 -7.73 0.26 0.78
N LEU A 49 -7.44 0.77 1.98
CA LEU A 49 -7.68 0.06 3.24
C LEU A 49 -9.17 0.02 3.59
N ASP A 50 -9.90 1.11 3.34
CA ASP A 50 -11.35 1.21 3.55
C ASP A 50 -12.12 0.26 2.61
N GLU A 51 -11.67 0.13 1.37
CA GLU A 51 -12.18 -0.83 0.38
C GLU A 51 -11.74 -2.29 0.61
N GLU A 52 -11.00 -2.55 1.69
CA GLU A 52 -10.44 -3.86 2.03
C GLU A 52 -9.50 -4.47 0.98
N VAL A 53 -9.03 -3.68 0.01
CA VAL A 53 -8.02 -4.09 -0.99
C VAL A 53 -6.65 -4.23 -0.32
N LEU A 54 -6.35 -3.32 0.61
CA LEU A 54 -5.19 -3.39 1.50
C LEU A 54 -5.61 -3.81 2.90
N LYS A 55 -4.69 -4.43 3.62
CA LYS A 55 -4.81 -4.73 5.05
C LYS A 55 -3.62 -4.16 5.80
N TYR A 56 -3.91 -3.62 6.98
CA TYR A 56 -2.87 -3.25 7.93
C TYR A 56 -2.26 -4.51 8.54
N TRP A 57 -0.93 -4.56 8.55
CA TRP A 57 -0.16 -5.54 9.28
C TRP A 57 0.68 -4.81 10.32
N SER A 58 0.36 -4.99 11.61
CA SER A 58 1.21 -4.49 12.68
C SER A 58 2.17 -5.57 13.15
N SER A 59 3.45 -5.24 13.25
CA SER A 59 4.48 -6.09 13.85
C SER A 59 5.15 -5.32 14.98
N GLY A 60 4.52 -5.34 16.16
CA GLY A 60 4.98 -4.60 17.34
C GLY A 60 4.76 -3.09 17.20
N SER A 61 5.84 -2.31 17.26
CA SER A 61 5.81 -0.84 17.15
C SER A 61 5.69 -0.32 15.71
N THR A 62 5.59 -1.23 14.72
CA THR A 62 5.67 -0.87 13.31
C THR A 62 4.45 -1.34 12.52
N THR A 63 3.89 -0.41 11.75
CA THR A 63 2.75 -0.65 10.87
C THR A 63 3.18 -0.78 9.41
N TYR A 64 2.71 -1.84 8.77
CA TYR A 64 2.88 -2.14 7.35
C TYR A 64 1.53 -2.20 6.67
N VAL A 65 1.55 -2.06 5.35
CA VAL A 65 0.42 -2.33 4.47
C VAL A 65 0.77 -3.48 3.54
N MET A 66 -0.22 -4.31 3.24
CA MET A 66 -0.10 -5.40 2.29
C MET A 66 -1.42 -5.59 1.55
N LEU A 67 -1.37 -6.20 0.36
CA LEU A 67 -2.58 -6.58 -0.35
C LEU A 67 -3.34 -7.64 0.45
N ALA A 68 -4.66 -7.48 0.53
CA ALA A 68 -5.54 -8.40 1.25
C ALA A 68 -5.45 -9.83 0.71
N GLU A 69 -5.17 -10.00 -0.58
CA GLU A 69 -4.95 -11.30 -1.22
C GLU A 69 -3.77 -12.09 -0.63
N TYR A 70 -2.75 -11.39 -0.14
CA TYR A 70 -1.59 -11.99 0.50
C TYR A 70 -1.69 -12.03 2.03
N PHE A 71 -2.73 -11.43 2.60
CA PHE A 71 -2.96 -11.47 4.03
C PHE A 71 -3.25 -12.92 4.42
N PRO A 72 -2.52 -13.50 5.41
CA PRO A 72 -2.74 -14.88 5.80
C PRO A 72 -4.18 -15.01 6.29
N LYS A 73 -5.00 -15.77 5.55
CA LYS A 73 -6.29 -16.23 6.04
C LYS A 73 -6.00 -17.33 7.04
N GLU A 74 -6.43 -17.11 8.28
CA GLU A 74 -6.48 -18.16 9.31
C GLU A 74 -7.30 -19.37 8.83
#